data_AF-A0A7S0Q8M4-F1
#
_entry.id   AF-A0A7S0Q8M4-F1
#
_cell.length_a   1.000
_cell.length_b   1.000
_cell.length_c   1.000
_cell.angle_alpha   90.00
_cell.angle_beta   90.00
_cell.angle_gamma   90.00
#
_symmetry.space_group_name_H-M   'P 1'
#
loop_
_entity.id
_entity.type
_entity.pdbx_description
1 polymer ?
#
loop_
_entity_poly.entity_id
_entity_poly.type
_entity_poly.pdbx_seq_one_letter_code
_entity_poly.pdbx_strand_id
1 'polypeptide(L)'
;GREDTLNMLAALACVSHGSNVPSFSVHDDGPSSGERFADDLEVCIRGLANDMSSTSHIWADHCEAVTTKVGFQTSRMQKHLTHIRKMHGYTGALWCAFYSGGWPMGWTDGDWYSQFLCPHARRCGVHEKLGDLDEAHGVEVAGASKDGRPVFAMSCALCSRLRARLGIAPFNSADAPIPSPQHSEARYRQMAQHWEMKLGVRAYWDRWVGWDMHGFGVWLATDSWPVQWDDNGLEEIVSRMARYRLTNGEVMHGFMWQSLVLLGQHRPGADPARWIARACAPSVGISNDGVNLGTCSHGAGHGLYYFYQSIEEALSACTRGSLSDWGEWWKGTCRGGVFHSAFNTFDVAALREMAAHGAREITDHVCKASWAECPENLGAEEALGRLELVREGFCDPTVWQHHELLPEPSPPPPSSPSPPPPVPPPPPPVPPPPPPVPPPP
;
A
#
# COMPACT_ATOMS: atom_id res chain seq x y z
N GLY A 1 -10.66 -45.79 48.05
CA GLY A 1 -9.48 -44.91 48.08
C GLY A 1 -9.08 -44.67 46.65
N ARG A 2 -9.06 -43.46 46.08
CA ARG A 2 -8.73 -42.14 46.66
C ARG A 2 -7.42 -42.14 47.44
N GLU A 3 -6.62 -41.10 47.15
CA GLU A 3 -5.36 -40.70 47.82
C GLU A 3 -4.16 -41.58 47.36
N ASP A 4 -3.06 -41.08 46.79
CA ASP A 4 -2.36 -39.81 46.90
C ASP A 4 -1.50 -39.54 45.65
N THR A 5 -1.37 -38.27 45.23
CA THR A 5 -0.11 -37.51 45.09
C THR A 5 -0.41 -36.19 44.37
N LEU A 6 -0.86 -35.21 45.15
CA LEU A 6 -1.01 -33.80 44.80
C LEU A 6 -0.45 -33.05 46.01
N ASN A 7 0.74 -32.44 45.90
CA ASN A 7 1.22 -31.34 46.76
C ASN A 7 2.62 -30.88 46.31
N MET A 8 2.86 -29.57 46.46
CA MET A 8 4.01 -28.74 46.04
C MET A 8 3.92 -28.27 44.58
N LEU A 9 3.68 -27.00 44.23
CA LEU A 9 3.86 -25.73 44.94
C LEU A 9 2.94 -24.67 44.32
N ALA A 10 2.00 -24.15 45.12
CA ALA A 10 1.39 -22.85 44.94
C ALA A 10 2.19 -21.85 45.79
N ALA A 11 2.97 -20.98 45.14
CA ALA A 11 3.52 -19.76 45.74
C ALA A 11 4.07 -18.85 44.64
N LEU A 12 3.22 -18.01 44.06
CA LEU A 12 3.61 -16.70 43.52
C LEU A 12 2.36 -15.84 43.42
N ALA A 13 2.08 -15.21 44.56
CA ALA A 13 1.08 -14.17 44.73
C ALA A 13 1.55 -12.87 44.05
N CYS A 14 0.55 -12.15 43.55
CA CYS A 14 0.49 -10.72 43.28
C CYS A 14 1.70 -9.89 43.72
N VAL A 15 2.45 -9.37 42.75
CA VAL A 15 3.22 -8.15 42.94
C VAL A 15 2.77 -7.12 41.90
N SER A 16 1.78 -6.33 42.31
CA SER A 16 1.43 -5.06 41.68
C SER A 16 2.54 -4.05 41.96
N HIS A 17 3.49 -3.89 41.03
CA HIS A 17 4.36 -2.72 41.00
C HIS A 17 3.60 -1.53 40.39
N GLY A 18 2.90 -0.79 41.27
CA GLY A 18 2.45 0.56 40.99
C GLY A 18 3.67 1.46 40.78
N SER A 19 4.01 1.71 39.51
CA SER A 19 4.92 2.80 39.16
C SER A 19 4.14 4.10 39.23
N ASN A 20 4.21 4.77 40.39
CA ASN A 20 3.86 6.18 40.53
C ASN A 20 4.88 7.00 39.72
N VAL A 21 4.62 7.17 38.42
CA VAL A 21 5.28 8.21 37.62
C VAL A 21 4.65 9.54 38.04
N PRO A 22 5.44 10.54 38.49
CA PRO A 22 4.89 11.86 38.79
C PRO A 22 4.31 12.44 37.49
N SER A 23 3.00 12.68 37.50
CA SER A 23 2.32 13.48 36.49
C SER A 23 2.80 14.92 36.63
N PHE A 24 3.87 15.24 35.92
CA PHE A 24 4.21 16.63 35.62
C PHE A 24 3.30 17.06 34.48
N SER A 25 2.19 17.71 34.84
CA SER A 25 1.41 18.52 33.91
C SER A 25 2.23 19.77 33.55
N VAL A 26 3.18 19.60 32.63
CA VAL A 26 3.70 20.72 31.85
C VAL A 26 2.57 21.09 30.90
N HIS A 27 2.02 22.28 31.08
CA HIS A 27 1.23 22.95 30.04
C HIS A 27 2.17 23.22 28.87
N ASP A 28 2.37 22.20 28.02
CA ASP A 28 2.94 22.38 26.69
C ASP A 28 1.80 22.89 25.80
N ASP A 29 1.81 24.18 25.47
CA ASP A 29 0.92 24.83 24.51
C ASP A 29 1.19 24.36 23.05
N GLY A 30 1.67 23.12 22.89
CA GLY A 30 1.90 22.49 21.60
C GLY A 30 0.59 21.98 20.99
N PRO A 31 0.56 21.75 19.66
CA PRO A 31 -0.57 21.09 19.00
C PRO A 31 -0.86 19.75 19.70
N SER A 32 -2.15 19.42 19.85
CA SER A 32 -2.57 18.11 20.35
C SER A 32 -1.92 16.99 19.53
N SER A 33 -1.79 15.79 20.11
CA SER A 33 -1.21 14.64 19.39
C SER A 33 -1.90 14.38 18.04
N GLY A 34 -3.22 14.60 17.96
CA GLY A 34 -4.00 14.50 16.73
C GLY A 34 -3.71 15.59 15.70
N GLU A 35 -3.50 16.83 16.14
CA GLU A 35 -3.12 17.94 15.24
C GLU A 35 -1.74 17.71 14.63
N ARG A 36 -0.77 17.30 15.45
CA ARG A 36 0.58 16.97 14.98
C ARG A 36 0.57 15.82 13.98
N PHE A 37 -0.19 14.77 14.27
CA PHE A 37 -0.36 13.64 13.35
C PHE A 37 -0.92 14.09 11.99
N ALA A 38 -1.99 14.90 12.01
CA ALA A 38 -2.61 15.39 10.78
C ALA A 38 -1.65 16.28 9.96
N ASP A 39 -0.87 17.14 10.61
CA ASP A 39 0.14 17.97 9.93
C ASP A 39 1.25 17.14 9.28
N ASP A 40 1.82 16.17 10.02
CA ASP A 40 2.85 15.27 9.49
C ASP A 40 2.31 14.43 8.33
N LEU A 41 1.04 14.00 8.42
CA LEU A 41 0.35 13.28 7.36
C LEU A 41 0.13 14.14 6.11
N GLU A 42 -0.31 15.40 6.26
CA GLU A 42 -0.45 16.33 5.15
C GLU A 42 0.87 16.54 4.40
N VAL A 43 1.99 16.70 5.14
CA VAL A 43 3.33 16.84 4.55
C VAL A 43 3.69 15.59 3.74
N CYS A 44 3.50 14.41 4.31
CA CYS A 44 3.76 13.15 3.62
C CYS A 44 2.91 13.00 2.35
N ILE A 45 1.61 13.30 2.44
CA ILE A 45 0.69 13.19 1.30
C ILE A 45 1.11 14.12 0.16
N ARG A 46 1.43 15.38 0.46
CA ARG A 46 1.87 16.34 -0.56
C ARG A 46 3.19 15.91 -1.20
N GLY A 47 4.15 15.46 -0.40
CA GLY A 47 5.44 14.97 -0.89
C GLY A 47 5.29 13.77 -1.83
N LEU A 48 4.55 12.75 -1.38
CA LEU A 48 4.35 11.54 -2.16
C LEU A 48 3.50 11.81 -3.42
N ALA A 49 2.43 12.60 -3.33
CA ALA A 49 1.61 12.97 -4.48
C ALA A 49 2.41 13.74 -5.55
N ASN A 50 3.33 14.63 -5.13
CA ASN A 50 4.21 15.35 -6.04
C ASN A 50 5.20 14.41 -6.75
N ASP A 51 5.84 13.50 -6.00
CA ASP A 51 6.76 12.50 -6.58
C ASP A 51 6.03 11.59 -7.56
N MET A 52 4.84 11.10 -7.18
CA MET A 52 3.99 10.30 -8.04
C MET A 52 3.64 11.01 -9.34
N SER A 53 3.15 12.24 -9.25
CA SER A 53 2.66 12.97 -10.41
C SER A 53 3.79 13.40 -11.34
N SER A 54 4.93 13.84 -10.79
CA SER A 54 6.10 14.24 -11.57
C SER A 54 6.80 13.06 -12.27
N THR A 55 6.63 11.85 -11.77
CA THR A 55 7.24 10.62 -12.33
C THR A 55 6.24 9.75 -13.09
N SER A 56 5.08 10.28 -13.41
CA SER A 56 3.99 9.49 -13.96
C SER A 56 4.27 8.90 -15.34
N HIS A 57 5.02 9.59 -16.18
CA HIS A 57 5.52 9.07 -17.46
C HIS A 57 6.38 7.81 -17.30
N ILE A 58 6.99 7.60 -16.14
CA ILE A 58 7.83 6.44 -15.81
C ILE A 58 6.91 5.28 -15.42
N TRP A 59 6.23 5.37 -14.28
CA TRP A 59 5.47 4.23 -13.77
C TRP A 59 4.21 3.90 -14.61
N ALA A 60 3.70 4.84 -15.41
CA ALA A 60 2.59 4.59 -16.33
C ALA A 60 3.02 4.02 -17.69
N ASP A 61 4.32 3.94 -18.01
CA ASP A 61 4.75 3.41 -19.30
C ASP A 61 4.63 1.88 -19.35
N HIS A 62 3.68 1.41 -20.14
CA HIS A 62 3.34 -0.01 -20.31
C HIS A 62 4.41 -0.86 -20.95
N CYS A 63 5.42 -0.27 -21.55
CA CYS A 63 6.50 -1.06 -22.12
C CYS A 63 7.29 -1.80 -21.04
N GLU A 64 7.37 -1.27 -19.83
CA GLU A 64 8.17 -1.88 -18.77
C GLU A 64 7.51 -3.02 -18.01
N ALA A 65 8.37 -3.87 -17.47
CA ALA A 65 8.00 -4.97 -16.60
C ALA A 65 7.31 -4.45 -15.34
N VAL A 66 6.27 -5.16 -14.90
CA VAL A 66 5.53 -4.82 -13.67
C VAL A 66 6.48 -4.75 -12.48
N THR A 67 7.46 -5.64 -12.43
CA THR A 67 8.48 -5.64 -11.38
C THR A 67 9.31 -4.38 -11.33
N THR A 68 9.76 -3.90 -12.50
CA THR A 68 10.50 -2.65 -12.62
C THR A 68 9.65 -1.48 -12.16
N LYS A 69 8.37 -1.45 -12.56
CA LYS A 69 7.43 -0.41 -12.12
C LYS A 69 7.18 -0.41 -10.63
N VAL A 70 6.88 -1.58 -10.06
CA VAL A 70 6.63 -1.72 -8.61
C VAL A 70 7.89 -1.36 -7.83
N GLY A 71 9.08 -1.76 -8.29
CA GLY A 71 10.35 -1.34 -7.71
C GLY A 71 10.55 0.18 -7.76
N PHE A 72 10.22 0.82 -8.89
CA PHE A 72 10.25 2.27 -9.02
C PHE A 72 9.28 2.96 -8.04
N GLN A 73 8.02 2.55 -8.01
CA GLN A 73 6.99 3.07 -7.11
C GLN A 73 7.42 2.91 -5.63
N THR A 74 7.95 1.73 -5.27
CA THR A 74 8.52 1.43 -3.95
C THR A 74 9.60 2.45 -3.57
N SER A 75 10.54 2.73 -4.49
CA SER A 75 11.63 3.69 -4.23
C SER A 75 11.12 5.11 -3.96
N ARG A 76 10.03 5.51 -4.64
CA ARG A 76 9.39 6.81 -4.43
C ARG A 76 8.65 6.83 -3.09
N MET A 77 7.88 5.79 -2.79
CA MET A 77 7.19 5.62 -1.51
C MET A 77 8.16 5.67 -0.34
N GLN A 78 9.29 4.97 -0.41
CA GLN A 78 10.27 4.89 0.67
C GLN A 78 10.74 6.27 1.15
N LYS A 79 10.90 7.24 0.23
CA LYS A 79 11.32 8.61 0.56
C LYS A 79 10.38 9.32 1.53
N HIS A 80 9.08 9.02 1.45
CA HIS A 80 8.04 9.69 2.24
C HIS A 80 7.53 8.81 3.40
N LEU A 81 7.38 7.51 3.16
CA LEU A 81 6.72 6.59 4.09
C LEU A 81 7.58 6.20 5.29
N THR A 82 8.90 6.08 5.14
CA THR A 82 9.77 5.64 6.25
C THR A 82 9.76 6.64 7.42
N HIS A 83 9.71 7.95 7.13
CA HIS A 83 9.66 8.95 8.19
C HIS A 83 8.34 8.93 8.95
N ILE A 84 7.21 8.97 8.23
CA ILE A 84 5.89 8.95 8.87
C ILE A 84 5.63 7.62 9.60
N ARG A 85 6.15 6.49 9.10
CA ARG A 85 6.10 5.20 9.80
C ARG A 85 6.84 5.24 11.12
N LYS A 86 8.03 5.87 11.16
CA LYS A 86 8.83 5.98 12.38
C LYS A 86 8.11 6.83 13.45
N MET A 87 7.41 7.88 13.04
CA MET A 87 6.71 8.78 13.96
C MET A 87 5.36 8.23 14.42
N HIS A 88 4.58 7.69 13.49
CA HIS A 88 3.15 7.41 13.67
C HIS A 88 2.76 5.96 13.35
N GLY A 89 3.75 5.08 13.14
CA GLY A 89 3.54 3.67 12.91
C GLY A 89 2.99 3.32 11.52
N TYR A 90 2.57 2.07 11.38
CA TYR A 90 2.07 1.51 10.12
C TYR A 90 0.89 2.31 9.54
N THR A 91 -0.04 2.71 10.39
CA THR A 91 -1.26 3.43 10.02
C THR A 91 -0.96 4.78 9.36
N GLY A 92 -0.02 5.57 9.91
CA GLY A 92 0.38 6.84 9.31
C GLY A 92 0.95 6.68 7.90
N ALA A 93 1.80 5.68 7.70
CA ALA A 93 2.32 5.35 6.38
C ALA A 93 1.21 4.87 5.42
N LEU A 94 0.31 4.02 5.91
CA LEU A 94 -0.83 3.54 5.14
C LEU A 94 -1.72 4.69 4.66
N TRP A 95 -2.09 5.60 5.57
CA TRP A 95 -2.84 6.82 5.28
C TRP A 95 -2.16 7.72 4.27
N CYS A 96 -0.85 7.92 4.40
CA CYS A 96 -0.10 8.71 3.44
C CYS A 96 -0.15 8.08 2.04
N ALA A 97 0.11 6.79 1.93
CA ALA A 97 0.09 6.07 0.67
C ALA A 97 -1.29 6.09 -0.02
N PHE A 98 -2.37 5.82 0.73
CA PHE A 98 -3.72 5.84 0.18
C PHE A 98 -4.21 7.22 -0.25
N TYR A 99 -3.90 8.24 0.54
CA TYR A 99 -4.42 9.57 0.27
C TYR A 99 -3.65 10.26 -0.87
N SER A 100 -2.35 10.04 -0.97
CA SER A 100 -1.51 10.55 -2.07
C SER A 100 -1.74 9.79 -3.38
N GLY A 101 -1.98 8.49 -3.27
CA GLY A 101 -2.00 7.59 -4.41
C GLY A 101 -3.36 7.47 -5.07
N GLY A 102 -3.44 7.90 -6.32
CA GLY A 102 -4.47 7.45 -7.25
C GLY A 102 -4.63 5.95 -7.20
N TRP A 103 -5.80 5.49 -6.75
CA TRP A 103 -6.20 4.09 -6.86
C TRP A 103 -7.13 3.93 -8.08
N PRO A 104 -6.65 3.98 -9.34
CA PRO A 104 -7.43 3.47 -10.45
C PRO A 104 -7.13 1.97 -10.57
N MET A 105 -7.58 1.18 -9.61
CA MET A 105 -7.88 -0.21 -9.96
C MET A 105 -9.24 -0.13 -10.65
N GLY A 106 -9.28 -0.29 -11.97
CA GLY A 106 -10.51 -0.36 -12.78
C GLY A 106 -11.48 -1.50 -12.43
N TRP A 107 -11.37 -2.07 -11.23
CA TRP A 107 -12.27 -3.05 -10.63
C TRP A 107 -13.11 -2.46 -9.50
N THR A 108 -12.71 -1.34 -8.89
CA THR A 108 -13.56 -0.63 -7.91
C THR A 108 -14.44 0.36 -8.64
N ASP A 109 -15.49 -0.14 -9.29
CA ASP A 109 -16.65 0.66 -9.70
C ASP A 109 -17.34 1.17 -8.41
N GLY A 110 -16.83 2.24 -7.78
CA GLY A 110 -17.39 2.73 -6.52
C GLY A 110 -16.64 3.86 -5.83
N ASP A 111 -17.31 4.49 -4.86
CA ASP A 111 -16.77 5.51 -3.95
C ASP A 111 -15.83 4.86 -2.91
N TRP A 112 -14.66 4.40 -3.37
CA TRP A 112 -13.64 3.75 -2.53
C TRP A 112 -13.23 4.63 -1.35
N TYR A 113 -13.18 5.95 -1.57
CA TYR A 113 -12.92 6.94 -0.53
C TYR A 113 -13.91 6.77 0.63
N SER A 114 -15.20 6.69 0.35
CA SER A 114 -16.24 6.49 1.38
C SER A 114 -16.46 5.03 1.75
N GLN A 115 -15.86 4.04 1.09
CA GLN A 115 -16.00 2.63 1.48
C GLN A 115 -14.87 2.18 2.39
N PHE A 116 -13.67 2.71 2.15
CA PHE A 116 -12.44 2.20 2.69
C PHE A 116 -11.78 3.27 3.57
N LEU A 117 -11.50 4.46 3.03
CA LEU A 117 -10.68 5.43 3.75
C LEU A 117 -11.48 6.22 4.81
N CYS A 118 -12.66 6.68 4.41
CA CYS A 118 -13.45 7.69 5.10
C CYS A 118 -14.95 7.35 5.14
N PRO A 119 -15.35 6.19 5.69
CA PRO A 119 -16.73 5.70 5.62
C PRO A 119 -17.78 6.56 6.33
N HIS A 120 -17.36 7.39 7.26
CA HIS A 120 -18.23 8.29 7.99
C HIS A 120 -18.21 9.74 7.47
N ALA A 121 -17.41 10.06 6.44
CA ALA A 121 -17.21 11.45 5.99
C ALA A 121 -18.50 12.19 5.61
N ARG A 122 -19.57 11.48 5.23
CA ARG A 122 -20.89 12.06 4.90
C ARG A 122 -21.80 12.29 6.12
N ARG A 123 -21.44 11.74 7.28
CA ARG A 123 -22.26 11.71 8.51
C ARG A 123 -21.53 12.26 9.74
N CYS A 124 -20.41 12.95 9.55
CA CYS A 124 -19.65 13.49 10.67
C CYS A 124 -20.53 14.43 11.50
N GLY A 125 -20.66 14.13 12.79
CA GLY A 125 -21.29 15.04 13.73
C GLY A 125 -20.46 16.31 13.86
N VAL A 126 -21.10 17.44 14.12
CA VAL A 126 -20.45 18.76 14.30
C VAL A 126 -19.50 18.80 15.52
N HIS A 127 -19.38 17.70 16.26
CA HIS A 127 -18.71 17.63 17.56
C HIS A 127 -17.41 16.82 17.57
N GLU A 128 -17.08 16.03 16.54
CA GLU A 128 -15.80 15.31 16.51
C GLU A 128 -14.66 16.27 16.16
N LYS A 129 -13.67 16.36 17.04
CA LYS A 129 -12.46 17.18 16.86
C LYS A 129 -11.23 16.29 16.73
N LEU A 130 -10.22 16.82 16.05
CA LEU A 130 -8.92 16.17 15.98
C LEU A 130 -8.31 15.98 17.37
N GLY A 131 -7.87 14.75 17.63
CA GLY A 131 -7.30 14.36 18.92
C GLY A 131 -8.32 13.90 19.96
N ASP A 132 -9.63 13.94 19.66
CA ASP A 132 -10.63 13.24 20.48
C ASP A 132 -10.44 11.71 20.41
N LEU A 133 -9.88 11.24 19.29
CA LEU A 133 -9.48 9.85 19.04
C LEU A 133 -7.99 9.78 18.71
N ASP A 134 -7.42 8.59 18.88
CA ASP A 134 -6.06 8.31 18.42
C ASP A 134 -6.06 8.11 16.90
N GLU A 135 -5.89 9.22 16.18
CA GLU A 135 -5.89 9.26 14.72
C GLU A 135 -4.83 8.34 14.08
N ALA A 136 -3.72 8.12 14.77
CA ALA A 136 -2.65 7.22 14.33
C ALA A 136 -3.01 5.74 14.49
N HIS A 137 -4.08 5.40 15.22
CA HIS A 137 -4.60 4.04 15.31
C HIS A 137 -5.82 3.80 14.40
N GLY A 138 -6.43 4.87 13.89
CA GLY A 138 -7.68 4.79 13.13
C GLY A 138 -8.89 4.49 14.01
N VAL A 139 -10.07 4.49 13.39
CA VAL A 139 -11.36 4.29 14.04
C VAL A 139 -11.98 2.99 13.55
N GLU A 140 -12.51 2.19 14.48
CA GLU A 140 -13.22 0.96 14.14
C GLU A 140 -14.51 1.26 13.37
N VAL A 141 -14.68 0.58 12.23
CA VAL A 141 -15.85 0.66 11.36
C VAL A 141 -16.82 -0.46 11.72
N ALA A 142 -17.92 -0.08 12.38
CA ALA A 142 -18.94 -1.03 12.80
C ALA A 142 -19.52 -1.83 11.61
N GLY A 143 -19.60 -3.15 11.74
CA GLY A 143 -20.21 -4.04 10.75
C GLY A 143 -19.41 -4.25 9.46
N ALA A 144 -18.15 -3.81 9.42
CA ALA A 144 -17.31 -3.92 8.21
C ALA A 144 -16.64 -5.29 8.02
N SER A 145 -16.60 -6.15 9.03
CA SER A 145 -16.03 -7.50 8.96
C SER A 145 -17.13 -8.55 9.04
N LYS A 146 -17.06 -9.55 8.16
CA LYS A 146 -17.94 -10.74 8.18
C LYS A 146 -17.55 -11.73 9.28
N ASP A 147 -16.31 -11.69 9.74
CA ASP A 147 -15.70 -12.58 10.74
C ASP A 147 -15.64 -11.98 12.16
N GLY A 148 -16.22 -10.79 12.37
CA GLY A 148 -16.30 -10.12 13.67
C GLY A 148 -15.00 -9.44 14.14
N ARG A 149 -13.98 -9.35 13.28
CA ARG A 149 -12.73 -8.63 13.58
C ARG A 149 -12.90 -7.12 13.34
N PRO A 150 -12.38 -6.25 14.21
CA PRO A 150 -12.47 -4.82 14.00
C PRO A 150 -11.71 -4.43 12.72
N VAL A 151 -12.38 -3.65 11.88
CA VAL A 151 -11.79 -3.04 10.68
C VAL A 151 -11.61 -1.57 10.97
N PHE A 152 -10.46 -0.99 10.61
CA PHE A 152 -10.14 0.40 10.91
C PHE A 152 -10.16 1.29 9.65
N ALA A 153 -10.58 2.54 9.83
CA ALA A 153 -10.58 3.62 8.83
C ALA A 153 -10.08 4.93 9.46
N MET A 154 -9.97 6.02 8.70
CA MET A 154 -9.69 7.34 9.27
C MET A 154 -10.89 7.86 10.07
N SER A 155 -10.63 8.68 11.10
CA SER A 155 -11.71 9.37 11.82
C SER A 155 -12.42 10.38 10.92
N CYS A 156 -13.62 10.76 11.35
CA CYS A 156 -14.40 11.79 10.67
C CYS A 156 -13.71 13.16 10.71
N ALA A 157 -13.07 13.51 11.83
CA ALA A 157 -12.31 14.75 11.98
C ALA A 157 -11.10 14.81 11.04
N LEU A 158 -10.34 13.71 10.95
CA LEU A 158 -9.19 13.60 10.06
C LEU A 158 -9.60 13.67 8.59
N CYS A 159 -10.62 12.89 8.18
CA CYS A 159 -11.17 12.92 6.84
C CYS A 159 -11.66 14.32 6.44
N SER A 160 -12.35 15.01 7.36
CA SER A 160 -12.86 16.36 7.12
C SER A 160 -11.71 17.36 6.90
N ARG A 161 -10.66 17.31 7.74
CA ARG A 161 -9.48 18.17 7.60
C ARG A 161 -8.76 17.93 6.28
N LEU A 162 -8.40 16.68 6.00
CA LEU A 162 -7.67 16.35 4.78
C LEU A 162 -8.48 16.77 3.55
N ARG A 163 -9.80 16.50 3.55
CA ARG A 163 -10.68 16.95 2.47
C ARG A 163 -10.72 18.46 2.31
N ALA A 164 -10.74 19.22 3.40
CA ALA A 164 -10.76 20.68 3.36
C ALA A 164 -9.44 21.26 2.83
N ARG A 165 -8.30 20.62 3.10
CA ARG A 165 -6.96 21.15 2.78
C ARG A 165 -6.35 20.62 1.49
N LEU A 166 -6.71 19.40 1.12
CA LEU A 166 -6.18 18.67 -0.01
C LEU A 166 -7.27 18.42 -1.06
N GLY A 167 -8.53 18.29 -0.67
CA GLY A 167 -9.60 17.82 -1.56
C GLY A 167 -9.88 16.35 -1.36
N ILE A 168 -10.70 15.73 -2.21
CA ILE A 168 -11.07 14.32 -2.04
C ILE A 168 -9.90 13.44 -2.53
N ALA A 169 -9.55 12.39 -1.78
CA ALA A 169 -8.55 11.45 -2.26
C ALA A 169 -9.05 10.71 -3.52
N PRO A 170 -8.17 10.36 -4.47
CA PRO A 170 -6.72 10.53 -4.39
C PRO A 170 -6.33 11.99 -4.58
N PHE A 171 -5.50 12.51 -3.67
CA PHE A 171 -4.98 13.87 -3.80
C PHE A 171 -3.81 13.86 -4.76
N ASN A 172 -4.08 14.29 -5.98
CA ASN A 172 -3.11 14.76 -6.93
C ASN A 172 -2.98 16.28 -6.80
N SER A 173 -1.77 16.81 -6.83
CA SER A 173 -1.59 18.26 -6.92
C SER A 173 -2.42 18.78 -8.10
N ALA A 174 -3.21 19.83 -7.90
CA ALA A 174 -4.18 20.35 -8.88
C ALA A 174 -3.58 20.60 -10.28
N ASP A 175 -2.25 20.75 -10.37
CA ASP A 175 -1.49 21.02 -11.59
C ASP A 175 -0.92 19.75 -12.27
N ALA A 176 -1.04 18.57 -11.67
CA ALA A 176 -0.47 17.34 -12.19
C ALA A 176 -1.53 16.22 -12.16
N PRO A 177 -2.41 16.16 -13.17
CA PRO A 177 -3.38 15.09 -13.21
C PRO A 177 -2.64 13.76 -13.31
N ILE A 178 -2.96 12.83 -12.40
CA ILE A 178 -2.56 11.43 -12.52
C ILE A 178 -2.95 10.98 -13.92
N PRO A 179 -2.05 10.30 -14.67
CA PRO A 179 -2.42 9.69 -15.95
C PRO A 179 -3.55 8.69 -15.72
N SER A 180 -4.78 9.17 -15.87
CA SER A 180 -5.88 8.35 -16.34
C SER A 180 -5.87 8.42 -17.87
N PRO A 181 -6.57 7.52 -18.58
CA PRO A 181 -6.77 7.63 -20.03
C PRO A 181 -7.34 9.00 -20.46
N GLN A 182 -7.89 9.78 -19.53
CA GLN A 182 -8.43 11.13 -19.77
C GLN A 182 -7.35 12.22 -19.65
N HIS A 183 -6.23 11.95 -18.97
CA HIS A 183 -5.21 12.95 -18.61
C HIS A 183 -3.76 12.56 -18.88
N SER A 184 -3.49 11.34 -19.36
CA SER A 184 -2.16 10.94 -19.78
C SER A 184 -1.69 11.75 -21.00
N GLU A 185 -0.37 11.92 -21.13
CA GLU A 185 0.25 12.49 -22.33
C GLU A 185 -0.31 11.82 -23.59
N ALA A 186 -0.34 12.55 -24.71
CA ALA A 186 -0.97 12.08 -25.96
C ALA A 186 -0.49 10.69 -26.40
N ARG A 187 0.78 10.34 -26.14
CA ARG A 187 1.37 9.03 -26.42
C ARG A 187 0.68 7.88 -25.68
N TYR A 188 0.52 7.98 -24.37
CA TYR A 188 -0.08 6.91 -23.56
C TYR A 188 -1.57 6.75 -23.85
N ARG A 189 -2.27 7.86 -24.12
CA ARG A 189 -3.65 7.83 -24.58
C ARG A 189 -3.81 7.09 -25.90
N GLN A 190 -2.88 7.28 -26.84
CA GLN A 190 -2.89 6.57 -28.12
C GLN A 190 -2.63 5.08 -27.95
N MET A 191 -1.63 4.69 -27.14
CA MET A 191 -1.39 3.28 -26.78
C MET A 191 -2.65 2.66 -26.17
N ALA A 192 -3.29 3.41 -25.25
CA ALA A 192 -4.48 2.95 -24.57
C ALA A 192 -5.66 2.70 -25.54
N GLN A 193 -6.01 3.72 -26.31
CA GLN A 193 -7.10 3.64 -27.29
C GLN A 193 -6.87 2.56 -28.33
N HIS A 194 -5.64 2.43 -28.83
CA HIS A 194 -5.29 1.46 -29.85
C HIS A 194 -5.57 0.02 -29.40
N TRP A 195 -5.15 -0.32 -28.19
CA TRP A 195 -5.29 -1.68 -27.66
C TRP A 195 -6.72 -1.99 -27.17
N GLU A 196 -7.46 -1.01 -26.64
CA GLU A 196 -8.88 -1.21 -26.32
C GLU A 196 -9.71 -1.51 -27.56
N MET A 197 -9.42 -0.82 -28.68
CA MET A 197 -10.04 -1.13 -29.97
C MET A 197 -9.74 -2.57 -30.40
N LYS A 198 -8.53 -3.06 -30.15
CA LYS A 198 -8.11 -4.41 -30.54
C LYS A 198 -8.74 -5.50 -29.68
N LEU A 199 -8.80 -5.31 -28.36
CA LEU A 199 -9.40 -6.27 -27.44
C LEU A 199 -10.93 -6.22 -27.44
N GLY A 200 -11.53 -5.14 -27.93
CA GLY A 200 -12.97 -4.91 -27.82
C GLY A 200 -13.44 -4.68 -26.37
N VAL A 201 -12.51 -4.36 -25.46
CA VAL A 201 -12.76 -4.14 -24.03
C VAL A 201 -12.48 -2.68 -23.73
N ARG A 202 -13.52 -1.90 -23.40
CA ARG A 202 -13.35 -0.53 -22.89
C ARG A 202 -12.74 -0.55 -21.49
N ALA A 203 -11.97 0.49 -21.17
CA ALA A 203 -11.34 0.64 -19.86
C ALA A 203 -10.46 -0.57 -19.50
N TYR A 204 -9.89 -1.23 -20.51
CA TYR A 204 -8.87 -2.26 -20.27
C TYR A 204 -7.70 -1.56 -19.58
N TRP A 205 -7.23 -0.43 -20.10
CA TRP A 205 -6.09 0.30 -19.51
C TRP A 205 -6.38 0.84 -18.12
N ASP A 206 -7.59 1.30 -17.84
CA ASP A 206 -8.00 1.71 -16.49
C ASP A 206 -7.82 0.60 -15.43
N ARG A 207 -7.69 -0.67 -15.85
CA ARG A 207 -7.45 -1.82 -14.97
C ARG A 207 -5.98 -2.18 -14.77
N TRP A 208 -5.06 -1.69 -15.62
CA TRP A 208 -3.65 -2.10 -15.64
C TRP A 208 -2.67 -0.96 -15.33
N VAL A 209 -3.11 0.32 -15.35
CA VAL A 209 -2.26 1.49 -15.06
C VAL A 209 -2.50 2.03 -13.65
N GLY A 210 -2.34 1.18 -12.64
CA GLY A 210 -2.42 1.60 -11.25
C GLY A 210 -1.07 2.05 -10.70
N TRP A 211 -1.02 3.23 -10.09
CA TRP A 211 -0.21 3.34 -8.88
C TRP A 211 -0.89 2.44 -7.85
N ASP A 212 -0.35 1.25 -7.64
CA ASP A 212 -1.02 0.22 -6.85
C ASP A 212 -0.36 0.06 -5.48
N MET A 213 -1.03 -0.72 -4.64
CA MET A 213 -0.57 -0.97 -3.28
C MET A 213 0.42 -2.14 -3.19
N HIS A 214 0.83 -2.76 -4.31
CA HIS A 214 1.97 -3.67 -4.31
C HIS A 214 3.23 -2.92 -3.89
N GLY A 215 3.46 -1.72 -4.44
CA GLY A 215 4.62 -0.88 -4.07
C GLY A 215 4.69 -0.62 -2.56
N PHE A 216 3.55 -0.41 -1.91
CA PHE A 216 3.49 -0.27 -0.46
C PHE A 216 3.85 -1.57 0.26
N GLY A 217 3.30 -2.71 -0.19
CA GLY A 217 3.63 -4.03 0.35
C GLY A 217 5.12 -4.38 0.22
N VAL A 218 5.71 -4.09 -0.94
CA VAL A 218 7.15 -4.29 -1.22
C VAL A 218 8.01 -3.40 -0.33
N TRP A 219 7.65 -2.12 -0.18
CA TRP A 219 8.33 -1.22 0.76
C TRP A 219 8.20 -1.74 2.20
N LEU A 220 7.00 -2.13 2.62
CA LEU A 220 6.73 -2.64 3.97
C LEU A 220 7.58 -3.88 4.29
N ALA A 221 7.72 -4.82 3.35
CA ALA A 221 8.57 -6.00 3.52
C ALA A 221 10.04 -5.60 3.72
N THR A 222 10.53 -4.68 2.90
CA THR A 222 11.92 -4.19 2.97
C THR A 222 12.20 -3.44 4.27
N ASP A 223 11.32 -2.51 4.65
CA ASP A 223 11.47 -1.68 5.86
C ASP A 223 11.26 -2.51 7.15
N SER A 224 10.54 -3.63 7.08
CA SER A 224 10.34 -4.54 8.22
C SER A 224 11.39 -5.65 8.29
N TRP A 225 12.36 -5.70 7.38
CA TRP A 225 13.44 -6.68 7.44
C TRP A 225 14.50 -6.27 8.47
N PRO A 226 15.07 -7.18 9.29
CA PRO A 226 14.82 -8.63 9.39
C PRO A 226 13.76 -9.02 10.45
N VAL A 227 12.89 -8.11 10.91
CA VAL A 227 11.92 -8.41 11.97
C VAL A 227 10.97 -9.56 11.59
N GLN A 228 10.64 -9.69 10.30
CA GLN A 228 9.79 -10.77 9.76
C GLN A 228 10.35 -12.21 9.89
N TRP A 229 11.54 -12.37 10.46
CA TRP A 229 12.10 -13.68 10.81
C TRP A 229 11.58 -14.21 12.14
N ASP A 230 11.30 -13.30 13.07
CA ASP A 230 10.69 -13.64 14.34
C ASP A 230 9.20 -13.92 14.13
N ASP A 231 8.70 -14.98 14.77
CA ASP A 231 7.31 -15.39 14.61
C ASP A 231 6.35 -14.30 15.10
N ASN A 232 6.67 -13.64 16.22
CA ASN A 232 5.85 -12.56 16.75
C ASN A 232 5.95 -11.32 15.85
N GLY A 233 7.14 -11.00 15.36
CA GLY A 233 7.36 -9.89 14.43
C GLY A 233 6.55 -10.04 13.13
N LEU A 234 6.58 -11.23 12.52
CA LEU A 234 5.80 -11.53 11.31
C LEU A 234 4.28 -11.50 11.59
N GLU A 235 3.84 -12.14 12.68
CA GLU A 235 2.43 -12.15 13.08
C GLU A 235 1.92 -10.72 13.32
N GLU A 236 2.73 -9.86 13.97
CA GLU A 236 2.37 -8.48 14.22
C GLU A 236 2.18 -7.70 12.91
N ILE A 237 3.09 -7.85 11.95
CA ILE A 237 3.00 -7.16 10.64
C ILE A 237 1.75 -7.62 9.88
N VAL A 238 1.54 -8.93 9.77
CA VAL A 238 0.37 -9.50 9.07
C VAL A 238 -0.94 -9.11 9.76
N SER A 239 -0.97 -9.17 11.10
CA SER A 239 -2.14 -8.75 11.86
C SER A 239 -2.44 -7.27 11.67
N ARG A 240 -1.41 -6.41 11.57
CA ARG A 240 -1.60 -4.98 11.25
C ARG A 240 -2.15 -4.78 9.85
N MET A 241 -1.68 -5.52 8.85
CA MET A 241 -2.25 -5.47 7.49
C MET A 241 -3.74 -5.86 7.49
N ALA A 242 -4.09 -6.93 8.20
CA ALA A 242 -5.45 -7.48 8.23
C ALA A 242 -6.49 -6.57 8.92
N ARG A 243 -6.04 -5.65 9.78
CA ARG A 243 -6.90 -4.67 10.47
C ARG A 243 -7.55 -3.65 9.53
N TYR A 244 -7.02 -3.47 8.32
CA TYR A 244 -7.50 -2.46 7.38
C TYR A 244 -8.17 -3.14 6.19
N ARG A 245 -9.41 -2.74 5.86
CA ARG A 245 -10.19 -3.26 4.72
C ARG A 245 -9.71 -2.73 3.36
N LEU A 246 -8.53 -2.12 3.32
CA LEU A 246 -8.32 -1.00 2.41
C LEU A 246 -7.51 -1.35 1.18
N THR A 247 -6.97 -2.56 1.12
CA THR A 247 -5.91 -2.89 0.18
C THR A 247 -6.34 -3.85 -0.92
N ASN A 248 -7.56 -4.41 -0.90
CA ASN A 248 -7.96 -5.53 -1.76
C ASN A 248 -6.94 -6.69 -1.78
N GLY A 249 -6.12 -6.81 -0.72
CA GLY A 249 -5.06 -7.80 -0.63
C GLY A 249 -3.74 -7.36 -1.25
N GLU A 250 -3.68 -6.27 -2.00
CA GLU A 250 -2.49 -5.85 -2.75
C GLU A 250 -1.27 -5.59 -1.86
N VAL A 251 -1.49 -5.06 -0.65
CA VAL A 251 -0.40 -4.91 0.32
C VAL A 251 0.14 -6.27 0.76
N MET A 252 -0.74 -7.23 1.03
CA MET A 252 -0.33 -8.60 1.36
C MET A 252 0.38 -9.25 0.18
N HIS A 253 -0.12 -9.02 -1.04
CA HIS A 253 0.48 -9.50 -2.28
C HIS A 253 1.92 -9.02 -2.41
N GLY A 254 2.13 -7.69 -2.42
CA GLY A 254 3.46 -7.09 -2.52
C GLY A 254 4.38 -7.49 -1.35
N PHE A 255 3.83 -7.56 -0.14
CA PHE A 255 4.58 -7.99 1.05
C PHE A 255 5.09 -9.43 0.94
N MET A 256 4.22 -10.37 0.55
CA MET A 256 4.57 -11.78 0.36
C MET A 256 5.62 -11.96 -0.73
N TRP A 257 5.42 -11.30 -1.87
CA TRP A 257 6.36 -11.33 -2.99
C TRP A 257 7.75 -10.87 -2.56
N GLN A 258 7.87 -9.64 -2.04
CA GLN A 258 9.17 -9.07 -1.70
C GLN A 258 9.84 -9.79 -0.52
N SER A 259 9.06 -10.27 0.45
CA SER A 259 9.58 -11.06 1.56
C SER A 259 10.30 -12.32 1.11
N LEU A 260 9.76 -13.00 0.09
CA LEU A 260 10.39 -14.19 -0.48
C LEU A 260 11.63 -13.83 -1.31
N VAL A 261 11.64 -12.69 -2.01
CA VAL A 261 12.86 -12.19 -2.67
C VAL A 261 13.99 -11.99 -1.63
N LEU A 262 13.69 -11.28 -0.54
CA LEU A 262 14.64 -11.04 0.56
C LEU A 262 15.08 -12.36 1.23
N LEU A 263 14.15 -13.32 1.38
CA LEU A 263 14.44 -14.65 1.89
C LEU A 263 15.51 -15.36 1.04
N GLY A 264 15.34 -15.36 -0.29
CA GLY A 264 16.28 -15.99 -1.21
C GLY A 264 17.66 -15.32 -1.19
N GLN A 265 17.69 -13.99 -1.12
CA GLN A 265 18.93 -13.20 -1.07
C GLN A 265 19.73 -13.41 0.21
N HIS A 266 19.04 -13.46 1.37
CA HIS A 266 19.72 -13.49 2.66
C HIS A 266 19.86 -14.89 3.27
N ARG A 267 19.07 -15.86 2.83
CA ARG A 267 19.16 -17.27 3.25
C ARG A 267 18.97 -18.22 2.08
N PRO A 268 19.94 -18.27 1.15
CA PRO A 268 19.93 -19.26 0.09
C PRO A 268 19.88 -20.66 0.72
N GLY A 269 18.82 -21.41 0.44
CA GLY A 269 18.59 -22.76 0.99
C GLY A 269 17.57 -22.86 2.13
N ALA A 270 17.03 -21.75 2.63
CA ALA A 270 15.85 -21.81 3.49
C ALA A 270 14.65 -22.38 2.72
N ASP A 271 13.83 -23.23 3.35
CA ASP A 271 12.57 -23.68 2.75
C ASP A 271 11.50 -22.57 2.87
N PRO A 272 11.08 -21.95 1.76
CA PRO A 272 10.11 -20.86 1.80
C PRO A 272 8.73 -21.33 2.29
N ALA A 273 8.39 -22.62 2.15
CA ALA A 273 7.06 -23.14 2.50
C ALA A 273 6.71 -22.92 3.97
N ARG A 274 7.66 -23.12 4.89
CA ARG A 274 7.45 -22.85 6.33
C ARG A 274 7.21 -21.37 6.61
N TRP A 275 7.94 -20.49 5.93
CA TRP A 275 7.74 -19.05 6.10
C TRP A 275 6.37 -18.61 5.56
N ILE A 276 6.00 -19.08 4.37
CA ILE A 276 4.71 -18.81 3.73
C ILE A 276 3.55 -19.27 4.62
N ALA A 277 3.62 -20.50 5.15
CA ALA A 277 2.58 -21.04 6.00
C ALA A 277 2.34 -20.15 7.24
N ARG A 278 3.41 -19.63 7.85
CA ARG A 278 3.30 -18.69 8.99
C ARG A 278 2.75 -17.34 8.57
N ALA A 279 3.21 -16.78 7.45
CA ALA A 279 2.77 -15.48 6.96
C ALA A 279 1.28 -15.48 6.54
N CYS A 280 0.81 -16.55 5.90
CA CYS A 280 -0.56 -16.66 5.43
C CYS A 280 -1.53 -17.29 6.44
N ALA A 281 -1.04 -17.95 7.50
CA ALA A 281 -1.91 -18.57 8.53
C ALA A 281 -2.90 -17.58 9.16
N PRO A 282 -2.53 -16.33 9.52
CA PRO A 282 -3.48 -15.37 10.05
C PRO A 282 -4.64 -15.08 9.09
N SER A 283 -4.41 -15.17 7.77
CA SER A 283 -5.40 -14.96 6.71
C SER A 283 -6.39 -16.12 6.57
N VAL A 284 -6.11 -17.29 7.16
CA VAL A 284 -7.00 -18.46 7.10
C VAL A 284 -8.26 -18.14 7.90
N GLY A 285 -9.40 -18.10 7.21
CA GLY A 285 -10.69 -17.79 7.82
C GLY A 285 -11.03 -16.29 7.90
N ILE A 286 -10.12 -15.39 7.51
CA ILE A 286 -10.45 -13.97 7.34
C ILE A 286 -11.15 -13.79 5.99
N SER A 287 -12.40 -13.32 6.02
CA SER A 287 -13.14 -12.87 4.83
C SER A 287 -13.15 -11.34 4.78
N ASN A 288 -11.96 -10.75 4.74
CA ASN A 288 -11.75 -9.32 4.53
C ASN A 288 -10.97 -9.16 3.22
N ASP A 289 -11.44 -8.26 2.37
CA ASP A 289 -10.82 -7.91 1.10
C ASP A 289 -9.33 -7.55 1.27
N GLY A 290 -8.89 -7.10 2.45
CA GLY A 290 -7.51 -6.65 2.70
C GLY A 290 -6.42 -7.72 2.90
N VAL A 291 -6.72 -8.91 3.43
CA VAL A 291 -5.74 -9.99 3.73
C VAL A 291 -6.44 -11.36 3.67
N ASN A 292 -6.98 -11.71 2.52
CA ASN A 292 -7.58 -13.03 2.31
C ASN A 292 -6.52 -14.06 1.87
N LEU A 293 -6.83 -15.34 2.09
CA LEU A 293 -5.92 -16.45 1.76
C LEU A 293 -5.56 -16.49 0.27
N GLY A 294 -6.41 -15.96 -0.61
CA GLY A 294 -6.25 -16.01 -2.06
C GLY A 294 -5.20 -15.01 -2.50
N THR A 295 -5.28 -13.78 -2.00
CA THR A 295 -4.24 -12.79 -2.29
C THR A 295 -2.90 -13.18 -1.66
N CYS A 296 -2.91 -13.78 -0.46
CA CYS A 296 -1.68 -14.32 0.13
C CYS A 296 -1.08 -15.46 -0.72
N SER A 297 -1.92 -16.37 -1.21
CA SER A 297 -1.54 -17.48 -2.09
C SER A 297 -0.95 -16.98 -3.40
N HIS A 298 -1.62 -16.03 -4.04
CA HIS A 298 -1.17 -15.44 -5.29
C HIS A 298 0.19 -14.73 -5.11
N GLY A 299 0.33 -13.92 -4.04
CA GLY A 299 1.61 -13.26 -3.74
C GLY A 299 2.73 -14.22 -3.33
N ALA A 300 2.40 -15.34 -2.68
CA ALA A 300 3.37 -16.41 -2.46
C ALA A 300 3.86 -16.99 -3.79
N GLY A 301 2.97 -17.24 -4.74
CA GLY A 301 3.33 -17.66 -6.09
C GLY A 301 4.30 -16.71 -6.78
N HIS A 302 3.98 -15.40 -6.76
CA HIS A 302 4.89 -14.37 -7.27
C HIS A 302 6.28 -14.47 -6.62
N GLY A 303 6.34 -14.43 -5.29
CA GLY A 303 7.61 -14.46 -4.57
C GLY A 303 8.41 -15.75 -4.75
N LEU A 304 7.75 -16.91 -4.85
CA LEU A 304 8.40 -18.19 -5.10
C LEU A 304 9.09 -18.24 -6.46
N TYR A 305 8.47 -17.67 -7.50
CA TYR A 305 9.11 -17.54 -8.80
C TYR A 305 10.41 -16.73 -8.71
N TYR A 306 10.42 -15.59 -8.02
CA TYR A 306 11.65 -14.81 -7.85
C TYR A 306 12.67 -15.46 -6.91
N PHE A 307 12.22 -16.22 -5.92
CA PHE A 307 13.09 -16.97 -5.02
C PHE A 307 13.88 -18.04 -5.79
N TYR A 308 13.20 -18.80 -6.65
CA TYR A 308 13.81 -19.92 -7.36
C TYR A 308 14.35 -19.57 -8.75
N GLN A 309 13.85 -18.51 -9.39
CA GLN A 309 14.09 -18.19 -10.80
C GLN A 309 13.76 -19.37 -11.74
N SER A 310 12.84 -20.23 -11.31
CA SER A 310 12.44 -21.46 -11.98
C SER A 310 10.96 -21.71 -11.71
N ILE A 311 10.16 -21.78 -12.79
CA ILE A 311 8.72 -22.04 -12.69
C ILE A 311 8.50 -23.43 -12.05
N GLU A 312 9.33 -24.43 -12.36
CA GLU A 312 9.13 -25.82 -11.91
C GLU A 312 9.33 -25.94 -10.40
N GLU A 313 10.43 -25.35 -9.92
CA GLU A 313 10.74 -25.32 -8.50
C GLU A 313 9.70 -24.49 -7.72
N ALA A 314 9.25 -23.37 -8.29
CA ALA A 314 8.21 -22.54 -7.69
C ALA A 314 6.84 -23.27 -7.60
N LEU A 315 6.41 -23.96 -8.67
CA LEU A 315 5.17 -24.76 -8.63
C LEU A 315 5.26 -25.92 -7.63
N SER A 316 6.43 -26.56 -7.55
CA SER A 316 6.69 -27.60 -6.53
C SER A 316 6.59 -27.02 -5.11
N ALA A 317 7.11 -25.82 -4.89
CA ALA A 317 7.07 -25.16 -3.59
C ALA A 317 5.65 -24.73 -3.17
N CYS A 318 4.74 -24.42 -4.10
CA CYS A 318 3.34 -24.10 -3.80
C CYS A 318 2.60 -25.22 -3.05
N THR A 319 3.05 -26.48 -3.15
CA THR A 319 2.39 -27.66 -2.56
C THR A 319 3.24 -28.39 -1.52
N ARG A 320 4.37 -27.80 -1.11
CA ARG A 320 5.33 -28.45 -0.22
C ARG A 320 4.95 -28.28 1.25
N GLY A 321 5.20 -29.31 2.05
CA GLY A 321 5.06 -29.26 3.51
C GLY A 321 3.64 -28.92 3.93
N SER A 322 3.48 -28.05 4.92
CA SER A 322 2.15 -27.66 5.45
C SER A 322 1.24 -26.97 4.42
N LEU A 323 1.77 -26.54 3.27
CA LEU A 323 0.96 -25.94 2.20
C LEU A 323 0.16 -26.99 1.41
N SER A 324 0.54 -28.28 1.45
CA SER A 324 -0.23 -29.35 0.80
C SER A 324 -1.65 -29.46 1.33
N ASP A 325 -1.82 -29.12 2.61
CA ASP A 325 -3.05 -29.32 3.36
C ASP A 325 -4.07 -28.19 3.12
N TRP A 326 -3.67 -27.14 2.39
CA TRP A 326 -4.52 -25.96 2.13
C TRP A 326 -5.43 -26.14 0.89
N GLY A 327 -5.39 -27.33 0.27
CA GLY A 327 -6.35 -27.77 -0.74
C GLY A 327 -6.11 -27.18 -2.15
N GLU A 328 -6.93 -27.63 -3.11
CA GLU A 328 -6.76 -27.30 -4.53
C GLU A 328 -6.90 -25.80 -4.85
N TRP A 329 -7.70 -25.07 -4.07
CA TRP A 329 -7.88 -23.63 -4.29
C TRP A 329 -6.59 -22.84 -4.00
N TRP A 330 -5.87 -23.17 -2.92
CA TRP A 330 -4.55 -22.61 -2.64
C TRP A 330 -3.58 -22.94 -3.78
N LYS A 331 -3.53 -24.22 -4.19
CA LYS A 331 -2.64 -24.66 -5.26
C LYS A 331 -2.90 -23.87 -6.54
N GLY A 332 -4.16 -23.77 -6.98
CA GLY A 332 -4.53 -23.03 -8.17
C GLY A 332 -4.11 -21.56 -8.11
N THR A 333 -4.36 -20.91 -6.97
CA THR A 333 -4.05 -19.48 -6.80
C THR A 333 -2.54 -19.21 -6.73
N CYS A 334 -1.78 -20.03 -6.02
CA CYS A 334 -0.32 -19.95 -5.95
C CYS A 334 0.31 -20.20 -7.32
N ARG A 335 -0.14 -21.23 -8.05
CA ARG A 335 0.30 -21.49 -9.43
C ARG A 335 0.00 -20.30 -10.35
N GLY A 336 -1.17 -19.70 -10.21
CA GLY A 336 -1.53 -18.46 -10.91
C GLY A 336 -0.51 -17.36 -10.70
N GLY A 337 -0.10 -17.12 -9.45
CA GLY A 337 0.95 -16.14 -9.13
C GLY A 337 2.33 -16.48 -9.71
N VAL A 338 2.70 -17.77 -9.77
CA VAL A 338 3.96 -18.21 -10.40
C VAL A 338 3.95 -17.90 -11.91
N PHE A 339 2.89 -18.24 -12.63
CA PHE A 339 2.80 -17.94 -14.06
C PHE A 339 2.70 -16.44 -14.33
N HIS A 340 1.89 -15.73 -13.54
CA HIS A 340 1.73 -14.29 -13.68
C HIS A 340 3.07 -13.56 -13.49
N SER A 341 3.84 -13.90 -12.46
CA SER A 341 5.20 -13.35 -12.30
C SER A 341 6.14 -13.72 -13.44
N ALA A 342 6.09 -14.96 -13.95
CA ALA A 342 6.91 -15.38 -15.09
C ALA A 342 6.59 -14.62 -16.39
N PHE A 343 5.32 -14.27 -16.63
CA PHE A 343 4.94 -13.39 -17.75
C PHE A 343 5.41 -11.94 -17.50
N ASN A 344 5.35 -11.48 -16.26
CA ASN A 344 5.65 -10.09 -15.92
C ASN A 344 7.15 -9.77 -15.85
N THR A 345 8.04 -10.75 -15.93
CA THR A 345 9.50 -10.53 -15.95
C THR A 345 10.08 -10.19 -17.30
N PHE A 346 9.36 -10.40 -18.40
CA PHE A 346 9.89 -10.02 -19.71
C PHE A 346 10.09 -8.51 -19.76
N ASP A 347 11.33 -8.07 -19.89
CA ASP A 347 11.66 -6.66 -20.14
C ASP A 347 11.42 -6.30 -21.63
N VAL A 348 11.54 -5.02 -21.96
CA VAL A 348 11.35 -4.55 -23.35
C VAL A 348 12.33 -5.21 -24.33
N ALA A 349 13.55 -5.52 -23.88
CA ALA A 349 14.58 -6.12 -24.74
C ALA A 349 14.21 -7.56 -25.11
N ALA A 350 13.81 -8.36 -24.13
CA ALA A 350 13.32 -9.72 -24.33
C ALA A 350 12.07 -9.74 -25.23
N LEU A 351 11.13 -8.83 -25.01
CA LEU A 351 9.93 -8.72 -25.86
C LEU A 351 10.28 -8.33 -27.30
N ARG A 352 11.29 -7.47 -27.52
CA ARG A 352 11.78 -7.11 -28.86
C ARG A 352 12.42 -8.29 -29.57
N GLU A 353 13.23 -9.06 -28.86
CA GLU A 353 13.83 -10.29 -29.40
C GLU A 353 12.71 -11.27 -29.82
N MET A 354 11.72 -11.51 -28.96
CA MET A 354 10.57 -12.34 -29.28
C MET A 354 9.79 -11.83 -30.51
N ALA A 355 9.55 -10.52 -30.59
CA ALA A 355 8.90 -9.89 -31.72
C ALA A 355 9.69 -10.09 -33.03
N ALA A 356 11.01 -9.96 -32.99
CA ALA A 356 11.89 -10.10 -34.15
C ALA A 356 11.96 -11.54 -34.68
N HIS A 357 11.92 -12.54 -33.79
CA HIS A 357 11.97 -13.95 -34.15
C HIS A 357 10.61 -14.55 -34.56
N GLY A 358 9.56 -13.73 -34.60
CA GLY A 358 8.22 -14.20 -34.95
C GLY A 358 7.67 -15.22 -33.95
N ALA A 359 8.12 -15.16 -32.69
CA ALA A 359 7.52 -15.94 -31.61
C ALA A 359 6.02 -15.64 -31.61
N ARG A 360 5.22 -16.65 -31.97
CA ARG A 360 3.78 -16.43 -32.21
C ARG A 360 3.07 -16.09 -30.91
N GLU A 361 3.48 -16.71 -29.80
CA GLU A 361 2.81 -16.51 -28.51
C GLU A 361 3.82 -16.55 -27.35
N ILE A 362 3.76 -15.56 -26.46
CA ILE A 362 4.58 -15.48 -25.23
C ILE A 362 4.31 -16.66 -24.28
N THR A 363 3.14 -17.26 -24.43
CA THR A 363 2.70 -18.51 -23.78
C THR A 363 3.62 -19.67 -24.12
N ASP A 364 4.13 -19.79 -25.36
CA ASP A 364 5.05 -20.87 -25.72
C ASP A 364 6.37 -20.80 -24.94
N HIS A 365 6.83 -19.57 -24.65
CA HIS A 365 8.06 -19.33 -23.89
C HIS A 365 7.93 -19.70 -22.41
N VAL A 366 6.77 -19.40 -21.81
CA VAL A 366 6.51 -19.65 -20.38
C VAL A 366 5.98 -21.07 -20.14
N CYS A 367 5.05 -21.54 -20.98
CA CYS A 367 4.30 -22.77 -20.79
C CYS A 367 4.93 -24.01 -21.43
N LYS A 368 6.09 -23.90 -22.11
CA LYS A 368 6.84 -24.97 -22.85
C LYS A 368 6.06 -26.30 -22.98
N ALA A 369 5.35 -26.52 -24.09
CA ALA A 369 4.76 -27.76 -24.66
C ALA A 369 4.26 -28.97 -23.80
N SER A 370 4.60 -29.13 -22.51
CA SER A 370 4.30 -30.29 -21.66
C SER A 370 3.77 -29.92 -20.27
N TRP A 371 3.50 -28.65 -20.00
CA TRP A 371 2.91 -28.22 -18.75
C TRP A 371 1.41 -28.22 -18.99
N ALA A 372 0.79 -29.40 -18.87
CA ALA A 372 -0.63 -29.67 -19.12
C ALA A 372 -1.62 -28.79 -18.32
N GLU A 373 -1.10 -27.83 -17.55
CA GLU A 373 -1.78 -27.01 -16.57
C GLU A 373 -1.30 -25.56 -16.62
N CYS A 374 -0.76 -25.04 -17.74
CA CYS A 374 -0.63 -23.58 -17.88
C CYS A 374 -2.05 -23.03 -17.88
N PRO A 375 -2.53 -22.43 -16.78
CA PRO A 375 -3.92 -22.06 -16.67
C PRO A 375 -4.17 -20.98 -17.72
N GLU A 376 -5.16 -21.21 -18.59
CA GLU A 376 -5.54 -20.26 -19.62
C GLU A 376 -5.73 -18.88 -18.96
N ASN A 377 -4.92 -17.92 -19.39
CA ASN A 377 -5.07 -16.48 -19.11
C ASN A 377 -4.56 -15.92 -17.77
N LEU A 378 -3.83 -16.65 -16.92
CA LEU A 378 -3.27 -16.04 -15.70
C LEU A 378 -1.98 -15.24 -16.00
N GLY A 379 -2.13 -13.93 -16.22
CA GLY A 379 -1.05 -12.96 -16.43
C GLY A 379 -0.52 -12.84 -17.87
N ALA A 380 -0.89 -13.77 -18.75
CA ALA A 380 -0.47 -13.74 -20.15
C ALA A 380 -0.98 -12.49 -20.91
N GLU A 381 -2.17 -12.00 -20.58
CA GLU A 381 -2.79 -10.84 -21.24
C GLU A 381 -1.91 -9.59 -21.15
N GLU A 382 -1.29 -9.35 -20.00
CA GLU A 382 -0.41 -8.21 -19.79
C GLU A 382 0.84 -8.32 -20.66
N ALA A 383 1.54 -9.46 -20.58
CA ALA A 383 2.75 -9.67 -21.36
C ALA A 383 2.47 -9.70 -22.88
N LEU A 384 1.31 -10.20 -23.30
CA LEU A 384 0.84 -10.12 -24.69
C LEU A 384 0.57 -8.67 -25.13
N GLY A 385 -0.07 -7.86 -24.29
CA GLY A 385 -0.27 -6.44 -24.56
C GLY A 385 1.04 -5.70 -24.73
N ARG A 386 2.01 -5.98 -23.84
CA ARG A 386 3.36 -5.39 -23.91
C ARG A 386 4.11 -5.84 -25.17
N LEU A 387 4.05 -7.13 -25.51
CA LEU A 387 4.65 -7.66 -26.74
C LEU A 387 4.08 -6.97 -27.98
N GLU A 388 2.79 -6.70 -28.01
CA GLU A 388 2.19 -6.04 -29.16
C GLU A 388 2.57 -4.56 -29.25
N LEU A 389 2.60 -3.84 -28.12
CA LEU A 389 3.12 -2.48 -28.09
C LEU A 389 4.56 -2.42 -28.62
N VAL A 390 5.37 -3.43 -28.34
CA VAL A 390 6.72 -3.58 -28.90
C VAL A 390 6.68 -3.78 -30.42
N ARG A 391 5.84 -4.70 -30.92
CA ARG A 391 5.69 -4.98 -32.36
C ARG A 391 5.23 -3.77 -33.16
N GLU A 392 4.40 -2.93 -32.56
CA GLU A 392 3.86 -1.72 -33.15
C GLU A 392 4.79 -0.51 -33.02
N GLY A 393 5.94 -0.68 -32.34
CA GLY A 393 6.96 0.36 -32.21
C GLY A 393 6.65 1.43 -31.17
N PHE A 394 5.67 1.20 -30.27
CA PHE A 394 5.39 2.12 -29.17
C PHE A 394 6.45 2.11 -28.08
N CYS A 395 7.16 0.97 -27.93
CA CYS A 395 8.12 0.78 -26.85
C CYS A 395 9.54 1.18 -27.26
N ASP A 396 10.04 2.24 -26.63
CA ASP A 396 11.40 2.76 -26.77
C ASP A 396 12.20 2.56 -25.46
N PRO A 397 13.20 1.67 -25.43
CA PRO A 397 14.00 1.39 -24.24
C PRO A 397 14.94 2.54 -23.89
N THR A 398 15.19 3.48 -24.81
CA THR A 398 16.06 4.64 -24.51
C THR A 398 15.41 5.59 -23.52
N VAL A 399 14.07 5.66 -23.50
CA VAL A 399 13.30 6.44 -22.51
C VAL A 399 13.71 6.06 -21.09
N TRP A 400 13.93 4.76 -20.84
CA TRP A 400 14.23 4.23 -19.51
C TRP A 400 15.68 4.29 -19.08
N GLN A 401 16.62 4.13 -20.02
CA GLN A 401 18.06 4.24 -19.72
C GLN A 401 18.44 5.62 -19.16
N HIS A 402 17.63 6.64 -19.40
CA HIS A 402 17.84 7.98 -18.88
C HIS A 402 17.22 8.23 -17.49
N HIS A 403 16.31 7.38 -17.02
CA HIS A 403 15.59 7.62 -15.76
C HIS A 403 16.37 7.21 -14.50
N GLU A 404 17.31 6.26 -14.60
CA GLU A 404 18.28 5.98 -13.51
C GLU A 404 19.26 7.14 -13.28
N LEU A 405 19.36 8.07 -14.24
CA LEU A 405 20.32 9.17 -14.24
C LEU A 405 19.70 10.54 -13.93
N LEU A 406 18.39 10.62 -13.66
CA LEU A 406 17.83 11.89 -13.20
C LEU A 406 18.41 12.18 -11.80
N PRO A 407 19.26 13.21 -11.65
CA PRO A 407 19.77 13.58 -10.34
C PRO A 407 18.58 13.79 -9.43
N GLU A 408 18.71 13.31 -8.20
CA GLU A 408 17.69 13.51 -7.17
C GLU A 408 17.26 14.99 -7.23
N PRO A 409 15.95 15.29 -7.42
CA PRO A 409 15.51 16.67 -7.42
C PRO A 409 16.04 17.27 -6.12
N SER A 410 16.83 18.35 -6.25
CA SER A 410 17.40 19.01 -5.09
C SER A 410 16.26 19.22 -4.09
N PRO A 411 16.47 18.90 -2.79
CA PRO A 411 15.43 19.05 -1.80
C PRO A 411 14.79 20.43 -1.99
N PRO A 412 13.45 20.54 -1.95
CA PRO A 412 12.80 21.82 -2.12
C PRO A 412 13.49 22.81 -1.18
N PRO A 413 13.84 24.03 -1.64
CA PRO A 413 14.47 25.00 -0.78
C PRO A 413 13.61 25.10 0.49
N PRO A 414 14.23 25.11 1.69
CA PRO A 414 13.48 25.17 2.93
C PRO A 414 12.44 26.28 2.79
N SER A 415 11.18 25.93 3.02
CA SER A 415 10.07 26.87 2.92
C SER A 415 10.47 28.14 3.64
N SER A 416 10.47 29.26 2.93
CA SER A 416 10.73 30.57 3.52
C SER A 416 9.94 30.64 4.82
N PRO A 417 10.56 30.99 5.97
CA PRO A 417 9.84 31.03 7.23
C PRO A 417 8.57 31.86 7.01
N SER A 418 7.43 31.27 7.37
CA SER A 418 6.13 31.94 7.26
C SER A 418 6.29 33.34 7.84
N PRO A 419 5.85 34.40 7.13
CA PRO A 419 5.92 35.74 7.67
C PRO A 419 5.26 35.74 9.05
N PRO A 420 5.86 36.40 10.06
CA PRO A 420 5.29 36.43 11.39
C PRO A 420 3.83 36.89 11.30
N PRO A 421 2.93 36.31 12.10
CA PRO A 421 1.53 36.71 12.09
C PRO A 421 1.44 38.23 12.27
N PRO A 422 0.55 38.92 11.53
CA PRO A 422 0.37 40.35 11.69
C PRO A 422 0.11 40.67 13.16
N VAL A 423 0.86 41.64 13.69
CA VAL A 423 0.68 42.12 15.07
C VAL A 423 -0.80 42.47 15.26
N PRO A 424 -1.48 41.93 16.30
CA PRO A 424 -2.86 42.28 16.57
C PRO A 424 -3.01 43.80 16.64
N PRO A 425 -4.08 44.38 16.06
CA PRO A 425 -4.32 45.81 16.23
C PRO A 425 -4.40 46.14 17.72
N PRO A 426 -3.88 47.30 18.14
CA PRO A 426 -3.95 47.71 19.54
C PRO A 426 -5.42 47.69 20.00
N PRO A 427 -5.68 47.28 21.26
CA PRO A 427 -7.04 47.31 21.79
C PRO A 427 -7.63 48.72 21.67
N PRO A 428 -8.93 48.84 21.38
CA PRO A 428 -9.58 50.13 21.35
C PRO A 428 -9.41 50.85 22.71
N PRO A 429 -9.23 52.18 22.72
CA PRO A 429 -9.12 52.93 23.96
C PRO A 429 -10.33 52.68 24.85
N VAL A 430 -10.07 52.44 26.14
CA VAL A 430 -11.11 52.25 27.15
C VAL A 430 -11.99 53.51 27.18
N PRO A 431 -13.33 53.38 27.09
CA PRO A 431 -14.22 54.52 27.20
C PRO A 431 -13.98 55.27 28.51
N PRO A 432 -14.05 56.61 28.53
CA PRO A 432 -13.95 57.37 29.76
C PRO A 432 -15.05 56.92 30.74
N PRO A 433 -14.77 56.88 32.05
CA PRO A 433 -15.77 56.52 33.04
C PRO A 433 -16.97 57.47 32.95
N PRO A 434 -18.20 56.97 33.15
CA PRO A 434 -19.38 57.81 33.15
C PRO A 434 -19.25 58.90 34.24
N PRO A 435 -19.79 60.11 33.99
CA PRO A 435 -19.78 61.17 34.98
C PRO A 435 -20.49 60.72 36.27
N PRO A 436 -20.04 61.19 37.45
CA PRO A 436 -20.67 60.84 38.71
C PRO A 436 -22.14 61.26 38.70
N VAL A 437 -22.99 60.34 39.13
CA VAL A 437 -24.43 60.58 39.28
C VAL A 437 -24.62 61.68 40.34
N PRO A 438 -25.35 62.77 40.04
CA PRO A 438 -25.62 63.80 41.02
C PRO A 438 -26.40 63.23 42.21
N PRO A 439 -26.16 63.73 43.43
CA PRO A 439 -26.87 63.25 44.62
C PRO A 439 -28.38 63.51 44.49
N PRO A 440 -29.21 62.60 45.02
CA PRO A 440 -30.66 62.75 45.00
C PRO A 440 -31.11 64.00 45.79
N PRO A 441 -32.25 64.61 45.41
CA PRO A 441 -32.76 65.85 45.99
C PRO A 441 -33.19 65.72 47.46
#